data_AF-A0A7D5M4U6-F1
#
_entry.id   AF-A0A7D5M4U6-F1
#
_cell.length_a   1.000
_cell.length_b   1.000
_cell.length_c   1.000
_cell.angle_alpha   90.00
_cell.angle_beta   90.00
_cell.angle_gamma   90.00
#
_symmetry.space_group_name_H-M   'P 1'
#
loop_
_entity.id
_entity.type
_entity.pdbx_description
1 polymer ?
#
loop_
_entity_poly.entity_id
_entity_poly.type
_entity_poly.pdbx_seq_one_letter_code
_entity_poly.pdbx_strand_id
1 'polypeptide(L)'
;MKLNQQLLQINRSFLICFIASASLSAVAAQLLSEYDNYLNTTITIIIGYIVYFGIFSSLFYWDNIERYRGMKSNLIKKELFALISSFGLAEIVYLGIRWPTLYYFLEIGIEPYLASIISEIIATACYMASVTIFLRKTKTF
;
A
#
# COMPACT_ATOMS: atom_id res chain seq x y z
N MET A 1 3.06 0.51 29.01
CA MET A 1 2.12 0.08 27.94
C MET A 1 2.59 -1.26 27.41
N LYS A 2 1.77 -2.32 27.46
CA LYS A 2 2.10 -3.58 26.76
C LYS A 2 2.01 -3.31 25.25
N LEU A 3 3.16 -3.38 24.57
CA LEU A 3 3.26 -3.20 23.13
C LEU A 3 2.52 -4.37 22.46
N ASN A 4 1.44 -4.10 21.74
CA ASN A 4 0.63 -5.14 21.11
C ASN A 4 1.44 -5.75 19.94
N GLN A 5 1.92 -6.98 20.11
CA GLN A 5 2.80 -7.66 19.14
C GLN A 5 2.17 -7.80 17.75
N GLN A 6 0.85 -7.92 17.66
CA GLN A 6 0.13 -7.98 16.38
C GLN A 6 0.22 -6.65 15.62
N LEU A 7 0.11 -5.50 16.30
CA LEU A 7 0.25 -4.19 15.67
C LEU A 7 1.68 -3.96 15.15
N LEU A 8 2.69 -4.44 15.89
CA LEU A 8 4.09 -4.37 15.45
C LEU A 8 4.37 -5.22 14.20
N GLN A 9 3.86 -6.46 14.16
CA GLN A 9 4.05 -7.35 13.01
C GLN A 9 3.39 -6.79 11.75
N ILE A 10 2.15 -6.28 11.89
CA ILE A 10 1.42 -5.64 10.79
C ILE A 10 2.21 -4.42 10.27
N ASN A 11 2.72 -3.56 11.15
CA ASN A 11 3.53 -2.40 10.74
C ASN A 11 4.82 -2.80 10.01
N ARG A 12 5.48 -3.89 10.44
CA ARG A 12 6.68 -4.40 9.77
C ARG A 12 6.37 -4.91 8.36
N SER A 13 5.32 -5.70 8.21
CA SER A 13 4.88 -6.21 6.91
C SER A 13 4.53 -5.07 5.96
N PHE A 14 3.88 -4.00 6.47
CA PHE A 14 3.62 -2.80 5.68
C PHE A 14 4.89 -2.11 5.17
N LEU A 15 5.89 -1.90 6.03
CA LEU A 15 7.15 -1.27 5.60
C LEU A 15 7.85 -2.09 4.51
N ILE A 16 7.87 -3.41 4.63
CA ILE A 16 8.46 -4.30 3.61
C ILE A 16 7.71 -4.15 2.29
N CYS A 17 6.37 -4.18 2.33
CA CYS A 17 5.55 -4.05 1.13
C CYS A 17 5.73 -2.68 0.46
N PHE A 18 5.78 -1.60 1.24
CA PHE A 18 6.01 -0.25 0.71
C PHE A 18 7.37 -0.13 0.03
N ILE A 19 8.45 -0.59 0.67
CA ILE A 19 9.80 -0.49 0.07
C ILE A 19 9.89 -1.32 -1.22
N ALA A 20 9.35 -2.54 -1.21
CA ALA A 20 9.35 -3.40 -2.40
C ALA A 20 8.50 -2.81 -3.54
N SER A 21 7.28 -2.35 -3.21
CA SER A 21 6.38 -1.67 -4.16
C SER A 21 7.04 -0.43 -4.77
N ALA A 22 7.55 0.48 -3.94
CA ALA A 22 8.20 1.71 -4.37
C ALA A 22 9.39 1.44 -5.30
N SER A 23 10.21 0.44 -4.96
CA SER A 23 11.37 0.08 -5.76
C SER A 23 10.97 -0.47 -7.13
N LEU A 24 10.02 -1.41 -7.17
CA LEU A 24 9.60 -2.04 -8.42
C LEU A 24 8.76 -1.11 -9.29
N SER A 25 7.92 -0.27 -8.69
CA SER A 25 7.13 0.73 -9.41
C SER A 25 8.02 1.84 -9.98
N ALA A 26 9.10 2.23 -9.29
CA ALA A 26 10.06 3.18 -9.85
C ALA A 26 10.83 2.60 -11.06
N VAL A 27 11.22 1.34 -11.00
CA VAL A 27 11.80 0.64 -12.16
C VAL A 27 10.78 0.57 -13.30
N ALA A 28 9.52 0.24 -13.01
CA ALA A 28 8.47 0.21 -14.03
C ALA A 28 8.25 1.57 -14.68
N ALA A 29 8.20 2.66 -13.89
CA ALA A 29 8.08 4.01 -14.40
C ALA A 29 9.22 4.37 -15.36
N GLN A 30 10.44 3.95 -15.03
CA GLN A 30 11.60 4.16 -15.88
C GLN A 30 11.53 3.34 -17.18
N LEU A 31 11.10 2.09 -17.11
CA LEU A 31 10.92 1.24 -18.30
C LEU A 31 9.80 1.76 -19.22
N LEU A 32 8.84 2.49 -18.66
CA LEU A 32 7.72 3.08 -19.38
C LEU A 32 7.97 4.52 -19.84
N SER A 33 9.22 5.01 -19.76
CA SER A 33 9.54 6.42 -20.07
C SER A 33 9.26 6.84 -21.51
N GLU A 34 9.21 5.89 -22.44
CA GLU A 34 8.93 6.13 -23.86
C GLU A 34 7.42 6.15 -24.18
N TYR A 35 6.57 5.78 -23.21
CA TYR A 35 5.12 5.82 -23.35
C TYR A 35 4.54 7.14 -22.85
N ASP A 36 3.32 7.45 -23.27
CA ASP A 36 2.59 8.62 -22.78
C ASP A 36 2.52 8.64 -21.24
N ASN A 37 2.63 9.83 -20.66
CA ASN A 37 2.68 10.02 -19.21
C ASN A 37 1.47 9.43 -18.47
N TYR A 38 0.28 9.43 -19.09
CA TYR A 38 -0.92 8.82 -18.49
C TYR A 38 -0.84 7.28 -18.46
N LEU A 39 -0.27 6.66 -19.50
CA LEU A 39 -0.04 5.21 -19.56
C LEU A 39 1.04 4.82 -18.57
N ASN A 40 2.16 5.54 -18.57
CA ASN A 40 3.25 5.33 -17.62
C ASN A 40 2.72 5.39 -16.19
N THR A 41 2.01 6.46 -15.83
CA THR A 41 1.43 6.64 -14.49
C THR A 41 0.53 5.47 -14.10
N THR A 42 -0.40 5.11 -14.98
CA THR A 42 -1.42 4.10 -14.67
C THR A 42 -0.80 2.71 -14.53
N ILE A 43 0.05 2.30 -15.46
CA ILE A 43 0.69 0.99 -15.44
C ILE A 43 1.69 0.88 -14.29
N THR A 44 2.47 1.93 -14.02
CA THR A 44 3.37 2.02 -12.86
C THR A 44 2.64 1.76 -11.55
N ILE A 45 1.49 2.42 -11.35
CA ILE A 45 0.68 2.25 -10.15
C ILE A 45 0.10 0.83 -10.08
N ILE A 46 -0.40 0.28 -11.19
CA ILE A 46 -0.90 -1.10 -11.24
C ILE A 46 0.19 -2.10 -10.83
N ILE A 47 1.41 -1.94 -11.36
CA ILE A 47 2.55 -2.81 -11.00
C ILE A 47 2.87 -2.68 -9.50
N GLY A 48 2.94 -1.46 -8.97
CA GLY A 48 3.13 -1.23 -7.55
C GLY A 48 2.08 -1.94 -6.70
N TYR A 49 0.80 -1.85 -7.11
CA TYR A 49 -0.31 -2.52 -6.44
C TYR A 49 -0.21 -4.05 -6.46
N ILE A 50 0.13 -4.64 -7.60
CA ILE A 50 0.31 -6.09 -7.72
C ILE A 50 1.43 -6.57 -6.78
N VAL A 51 2.55 -5.84 -6.74
CA VAL A 51 3.68 -6.15 -5.87
C VAL A 51 3.31 -6.00 -4.41
N TYR A 52 2.70 -4.86 -4.05
CA TYR A 52 2.28 -4.55 -2.69
C TYR A 52 1.31 -5.60 -2.15
N PHE A 53 0.19 -5.83 -2.84
CA PHE A 53 -0.81 -6.79 -2.38
C PHE A 53 -0.32 -8.24 -2.47
N GLY A 54 0.55 -8.57 -3.44
CA GLY A 54 1.18 -9.88 -3.54
C GLY A 54 2.02 -10.19 -2.29
N ILE A 55 2.97 -9.31 -1.97
CA ILE A 55 3.85 -9.48 -0.81
C ILE A 55 3.04 -9.41 0.49
N PHE A 56 2.13 -8.46 0.61
CA PHE A 56 1.30 -8.30 1.80
C PHE A 56 0.46 -9.56 2.07
N SER A 57 -0.18 -10.11 1.03
CA SER A 57 -1.00 -11.30 1.16
C SER A 57 -0.17 -12.52 1.55
N SER A 58 1.04 -12.67 1.00
CA SER A 58 1.95 -13.77 1.36
C SER A 58 2.44 -13.66 2.81
N LEU A 59 2.89 -12.47 3.23
CA LEU A 59 3.33 -12.24 4.62
C LEU A 59 2.16 -12.42 5.60
N PHE A 60 1.00 -11.83 5.30
CA PHE A 60 -0.20 -11.98 6.12
C PHE A 60 -0.62 -13.45 6.23
N TYR A 61 -0.56 -14.21 5.14
CA TYR A 61 -0.88 -15.63 5.17
C TYR A 61 0.08 -16.39 6.10
N TRP A 62 1.39 -16.23 5.94
CA TRP A 62 2.38 -16.92 6.78
C TRP A 62 2.30 -16.54 8.26
N ASP A 63 2.08 -15.25 8.55
CA ASP A 63 1.99 -14.77 9.94
C ASP A 63 0.74 -15.30 10.67
N ASN A 64 -0.32 -15.68 9.94
CA ASN A 64 -1.62 -16.03 10.52
C ASN A 64 -2.05 -17.49 10.26
N ILE A 65 -1.33 -18.26 9.44
CA ILE A 65 -1.74 -19.61 9.03
C ILE A 65 -1.91 -20.57 10.21
N GLU A 66 -1.01 -20.53 11.19
CA GLU A 66 -1.11 -21.38 12.39
C GLU A 66 -2.35 -21.04 13.22
N ARG A 67 -2.68 -19.75 13.35
CA ARG A 67 -3.90 -19.29 14.01
C ARG A 67 -5.15 -19.74 13.25
N TYR A 68 -5.12 -19.67 11.92
CA TYR A 68 -6.27 -20.01 11.08
C TYR A 68 -6.54 -21.51 10.98
N ARG A 69 -5.56 -22.38 11.17
CA ARG A 69 -5.75 -23.84 11.19
C ARG A 69 -6.77 -24.32 12.24
N GLY A 70 -6.88 -23.61 13.37
CA GLY A 70 -7.82 -23.95 14.45
C GLY A 70 -9.13 -23.15 14.44
N MET A 71 -9.31 -22.22 13.50
CA MET A 71 -10.40 -21.24 13.54
C MET A 71 -11.57 -21.63 12.62
N LYS A 72 -12.81 -21.38 13.05
CA LYS A 72 -13.99 -21.58 12.21
C LYS A 72 -13.97 -20.60 11.02
N SER A 73 -14.33 -21.09 9.83
CA SER A 73 -14.33 -20.29 8.57
C SER A 73 -15.06 -18.94 8.68
N ASN A 74 -16.18 -18.88 9.41
CA ASN A 74 -16.93 -17.62 9.58
C ASN A 74 -16.16 -16.55 10.37
N LEU A 75 -15.30 -16.94 11.32
CA LEU A 75 -14.44 -15.99 12.04
C LEU A 75 -13.30 -15.49 11.14
N ILE A 76 -12.69 -16.37 10.35
CA ILE A 76 -11.64 -16.00 9.38
C ILE A 76 -12.18 -14.99 8.37
N LYS A 77 -13.37 -15.25 7.80
CA LYS A 77 -14.05 -14.32 6.88
C LYS A 77 -14.31 -12.96 7.52
N LYS A 78 -14.72 -12.93 8.78
CA LYS A 78 -14.96 -11.69 9.52
C LYS A 78 -13.66 -10.90 9.74
N GLU A 79 -12.56 -11.56 10.09
CA GLU A 79 -11.25 -10.90 10.24
C GLU A 79 -10.76 -10.33 8.90
N LEU A 80 -10.81 -11.11 7.82
CA LEU A 80 -10.42 -10.65 6.48
C LEU A 80 -11.29 -9.48 6.00
N PHE A 81 -12.60 -9.53 6.25
CA PHE A 81 -13.51 -8.45 5.88
C PHE A 81 -13.21 -7.17 6.67
N ALA A 82 -12.91 -7.29 7.97
CA ALA A 82 -12.52 -6.16 8.80
C ALA A 82 -11.19 -5.55 8.35
N LEU A 83 -10.23 -6.39 7.97
CA LEU A 83 -8.94 -5.99 7.41
C LEU A 83 -9.11 -5.18 6.12
N ILE A 84 -9.85 -5.73 5.14
CA ILE A 84 -10.12 -5.07 3.85
C ILE A 84 -10.87 -3.75 4.07
N SER A 85 -11.88 -3.74 4.94
CA SER A 85 -12.67 -2.54 5.24
C SER A 85 -11.82 -1.43 5.88
N SER A 86 -10.86 -1.79 6.74
CA SER A 86 -9.98 -0.82 7.38
C SER A 86 -9.01 -0.17 6.39
N PHE A 87 -8.52 -0.90 5.40
CA PHE A 87 -7.57 -0.37 4.41
C PHE A 87 -8.28 0.37 3.27
N GLY A 88 -9.46 -0.08 2.86
CA GLY A 88 -10.16 0.45 1.68
C GLY A 88 -10.34 1.98 1.69
N LEU A 89 -10.62 2.59 2.83
CA LEU A 89 -10.74 4.05 2.93
C LEU A 89 -9.40 4.78 2.73
N ALA A 90 -8.31 4.26 3.29
CA ALA A 90 -6.99 4.85 3.15
C ALA A 90 -6.43 4.63 1.73
N GLU A 91 -6.76 3.51 1.08
CA GLU A 91 -6.38 3.22 -0.31
C GLU A 91 -6.97 4.25 -1.29
N ILE A 92 -8.21 4.70 -1.07
CA ILE A 92 -8.82 5.76 -1.90
C ILE A 92 -8.01 7.05 -1.79
N VAL A 93 -7.57 7.41 -0.59
CA VAL A 93 -6.72 8.60 -0.36
C VAL A 93 -5.36 8.41 -1.03
N TYR A 94 -4.77 7.22 -0.90
CA TYR A 94 -3.49 6.90 -1.55
C TYR A 94 -3.59 7.08 -3.07
N LEU A 95 -4.55 6.44 -3.74
CA LEU A 95 -4.74 6.56 -5.19
C LEU A 95 -5.05 8.00 -5.62
N GLY A 96 -5.92 8.67 -4.88
CA GLY A 96 -6.31 10.06 -5.14
C GLY A 96 -5.15 11.05 -5.06
N ILE A 97 -4.06 10.70 -4.39
CA ILE A 97 -2.84 11.51 -4.32
C ILE A 97 -1.78 10.99 -5.29
N ARG A 98 -1.55 9.66 -5.30
CA ARG A 98 -0.47 8.99 -6.04
C ARG A 98 -0.56 9.19 -7.53
N TRP A 99 -1.75 9.02 -8.10
CA TRP A 99 -1.94 9.15 -9.55
C TRP A 99 -1.71 10.59 -10.03
N PRO A 100 -2.37 11.63 -9.48
CA PRO A 100 -2.16 12.99 -9.96
C PRO A 100 -0.75 13.51 -9.67
N THR A 101 -0.12 13.15 -8.54
CA THR A 101 1.27 13.58 -8.28
C THR A 101 2.27 12.95 -9.23
N LEU A 102 2.18 11.64 -9.49
CA LEU A 102 3.06 11.00 -10.47
C LEU A 102 2.86 11.57 -11.86
N TYR A 103 1.61 11.66 -12.31
CA TYR A 103 1.29 12.23 -13.61
C TYR A 103 1.85 13.66 -13.74
N TYR A 104 1.61 14.50 -12.73
CA TYR A 104 2.13 15.86 -12.72
C TYR A 104 3.65 15.92 -12.77
N PHE A 105 4.35 15.07 -12.01
CA PHE A 105 5.82 15.02 -12.01
C PHE A 105 6.40 14.60 -13.37
N LEU A 106 5.76 13.64 -14.06
CA LEU A 106 6.14 13.25 -15.41
C LEU A 106 5.90 14.40 -16.42
N GLU A 107 4.77 15.11 -16.31
CA GLU A 107 4.44 16.24 -17.18
C GLU A 107 5.44 17.41 -17.08
N ILE A 108 5.96 17.69 -15.88
CA ILE A 108 7.00 18.73 -15.69
C ILE A 108 8.42 18.22 -15.99
N GLY A 109 8.55 16.99 -16.50
CA GLY A 109 9.82 16.44 -16.97
C GLY A 109 10.75 15.91 -15.87
N ILE A 110 10.22 15.59 -14.68
CA ILE A 110 11.02 14.86 -13.67
C ILE A 110 11.30 13.44 -14.20
N GLU A 111 12.52 12.97 -13.99
CA GLU A 111 12.92 11.60 -14.33
C GLU A 111 11.91 10.57 -13.79
N PRO A 112 11.38 9.64 -14.61
CA PRO A 112 10.29 8.76 -14.20
C PRO A 112 10.57 7.94 -12.94
N TYR A 113 11.81 7.48 -12.76
CA TYR A 113 12.23 6.81 -11.54
C TYR A 113 12.02 7.70 -10.30
N LEU A 114 12.54 8.93 -10.32
CA LEU A 114 12.41 9.89 -9.22
C LEU A 114 10.98 10.35 -9.03
N ALA A 115 10.25 10.61 -10.12
CA ALA A 115 8.84 10.98 -10.10
C ALA A 115 8.02 9.91 -9.36
N SER A 116 8.26 8.63 -9.64
CA SER A 116 7.60 7.51 -8.97
C SER A 116 7.94 7.44 -7.49
N ILE A 117 9.22 7.55 -7.11
CA ILE A 117 9.63 7.50 -5.69
C ILE A 117 9.03 8.65 -4.88
N ILE A 118 9.10 9.89 -5.39
CA ILE A 118 8.61 11.07 -4.66
C ILE A 118 7.09 11.00 -4.48
N SER A 119 6.36 10.65 -5.54
CA SER A 119 4.89 10.50 -5.47
C SER A 119 4.47 9.33 -4.57
N GLU A 120 5.21 8.23 -4.53
CA GLU A 120 4.99 7.14 -3.58
C GLU A 120 5.15 7.64 -2.14
N ILE A 121 6.26 8.32 -1.82
CA ILE A 121 6.53 8.84 -0.47
C ILE A 121 5.40 9.78 -0.01
N ILE A 122 4.98 10.71 -0.87
CA ILE A 122 3.89 11.65 -0.56
C ILE A 122 2.58 10.89 -0.31
N ALA A 123 2.20 10.00 -1.22
CA ALA A 123 0.95 9.25 -1.10
C ALA A 123 0.94 8.33 0.13
N THR A 124 2.04 7.65 0.43
CA THR A 124 2.18 6.80 1.62
C THR A 124 2.13 7.61 2.91
N ALA A 125 2.74 8.79 2.95
CA ALA A 125 2.64 9.67 4.12
C ALA A 125 1.17 10.07 4.40
N CYS A 126 0.44 10.43 3.35
CA CYS A 126 -0.99 10.76 3.46
C CYS A 126 -1.87 9.54 3.78
N TYR A 127 -1.54 8.36 3.26
CA TYR A 127 -2.16 7.09 3.62
C TYR A 127 -2.02 6.82 5.11
N MET A 128 -0.80 6.88 5.65
CA MET A 128 -0.53 6.60 7.06
C MET A 128 -1.20 7.61 7.99
N ALA A 129 -1.25 8.88 7.59
CA ALA A 129 -2.01 9.90 8.31
C ALA A 129 -3.51 9.58 8.32
N SER A 130 -4.07 9.18 7.17
CA SER A 130 -5.48 8.79 7.04
C SER A 130 -5.83 7.58 7.91
N VAL A 131 -5.01 6.52 7.88
CA VAL A 131 -5.17 5.34 8.74
C VAL A 131 -5.13 5.74 10.21
N THR A 132 -4.16 6.56 10.61
CA THR A 132 -4.02 7.00 12.01
C THR A 132 -5.22 7.81 12.49
N ILE A 133 -5.75 8.71 11.66
CA ILE A 133 -6.94 9.52 12.00
C ILE A 133 -8.17 8.62 12.08
N PHE A 134 -8.33 7.68 11.15
CA PHE A 134 -9.48 6.78 11.13
C PHE A 134 -9.50 5.88 12.37
N LEU A 135 -8.36 5.26 12.71
CA LEU A 135 -8.22 4.43 13.90
C LEU A 135 -8.51 5.20 15.20
N ARG A 136 -8.12 6.49 15.27
CA ARG A 136 -8.47 7.36 16.41
C ARG A 136 -9.97 7.65 16.48
N LYS A 137 -10.66 7.82 15.34
CA LYS A 137 -12.11 8.08 15.32
C LYS A 137 -12.95 6.85 15.63
N THR A 138 -12.54 5.65 15.22
CA THR A 138 -13.31 4.42 15.42
C THR A 138 -13.19 3.82 16.82
N LYS A 139 -12.47 4.46 17.76
CA LYS A 139 -12.21 3.96 19.13
C LYS A 139 -11.83 2.47 19.17
N THR A 140 -11.09 2.02 18.16
CA THR A 140 -10.69 0.61 18.07
C THR A 140 -9.49 0.31 18.98
N PHE A 141 -8.93 1.34 19.65
CA PHE A 141 -8.05 1.28 20.81
C PHE A 141 -8.22 2.51 21.71
#